data_AF-A0A6I5RWK8-F1
#
_entry.id   AF-A0A6I5RWK8-F1
#
_cell.length_a   1.000
_cell.length_b   1.000
_cell.length_c   1.000
_cell.angle_alpha   90.00
_cell.angle_beta   90.00
_cell.angle_gamma   90.00
#
_symmetry.space_group_name_H-M   'P 1'
#
loop_
_entity.id
_entity.type
_entity.pdbx_description
1 polymer ?
#
loop_
_entity_poly.entity_id
_entity_poly.type
_entity_poly.pdbx_seq_one_letter_code
_entity_poly.pdbx_strand_id
1 'polypeptide(L)'
;ADFDGDGDADILFQFSGFPNDWQFYRNDGTDGTGNPTFTLLDKEDADSPIKGLNMVNMSSQNYRVGDFDGDGDLDMFASSLNVAGSVYWQSGSSPKLISATPADDTLNVSPGANIVLTFDRSVNPGSGSIQLVRLSDGQVTTIAASSVEVSGSGTTWTINPASNLDQGAAYAVRISPKAFVSTDGKAYEGIANNTALNFNTSSVQAPVISNLNGDSVTFTEGTPGTLLDAGSNASVTDADSLNFNGGNVTVTISNGQASQDVLWINTDGNGAGSISTSGNDVLYGGVVIGTYAGGTLGNPLVISLNSAATPAAVSGLLRNLSYRNTDLDNPNTAARTVQITVNDGAGGTSSVASVQVNVTAVNDAP
;
A
#
# COMPACT_ATOMS: atom_id res chain seq x y z
N ALA A 1 -30.71 32.81 12.59
CA ALA A 1 -29.74 32.23 11.64
C ALA A 1 -28.50 33.09 11.74
N ASP A 2 -27.30 32.52 11.68
CA ASP A 2 -26.06 33.30 11.66
C ASP A 2 -25.92 33.95 10.28
N PHE A 3 -26.29 35.23 10.18
CA PHE A 3 -26.39 35.93 8.90
C PHE A 3 -25.06 36.59 8.50
N ASP A 4 -24.13 36.79 9.43
CA ASP A 4 -22.81 37.41 9.18
C ASP A 4 -21.62 36.45 9.34
N GLY A 5 -21.87 35.22 9.77
CA GLY A 5 -20.91 34.12 9.80
C GLY A 5 -20.01 34.10 11.03
N ASP A 6 -20.41 34.75 12.12
CA ASP A 6 -19.61 34.88 13.34
C ASP A 6 -19.86 33.75 14.37
N GLY A 7 -20.84 32.88 14.11
CA GLY A 7 -21.20 31.74 14.94
C GLY A 7 -22.33 31.99 15.93
N ASP A 8 -22.82 33.23 16.05
CA ASP A 8 -23.96 33.59 16.89
C ASP A 8 -25.26 33.71 16.07
N ALA A 9 -26.40 33.46 16.72
CA ALA A 9 -27.70 33.49 16.03
C ALA A 9 -28.25 34.91 15.93
N ASP A 10 -28.41 35.42 14.71
CA ASP A 10 -29.02 36.73 14.43
C ASP A 10 -30.53 36.67 14.12
N ILE A 11 -31.15 37.86 14.10
CA ILE A 11 -32.58 38.05 13.84
C ILE A 11 -32.82 39.03 12.70
N LEU A 12 -33.41 38.54 11.61
CA LEU A 12 -33.98 39.37 10.54
C LEU A 12 -35.50 39.45 10.72
N PHE A 13 -36.07 40.66 10.72
CA PHE A 13 -37.49 40.86 10.98
C PHE A 13 -38.06 42.11 10.30
N GLN A 14 -39.39 42.25 10.31
CA GLN A 14 -40.10 43.44 9.84
C GLN A 14 -41.29 43.73 10.76
N PHE A 15 -41.51 44.99 11.12
CA PHE A 15 -42.66 45.40 11.91
C PHE A 15 -43.94 45.52 11.07
N SER A 16 -45.05 45.02 11.62
CA SER A 16 -46.39 45.25 11.05
C SER A 16 -46.70 46.76 11.03
N GLY A 17 -47.01 47.30 9.85
CA GLY A 17 -47.52 48.66 9.68
C GLY A 17 -46.51 49.71 9.22
N PHE A 18 -45.25 49.33 8.97
CA PHE A 18 -44.27 50.22 8.37
C PHE A 18 -44.02 49.82 6.91
N PRO A 19 -44.44 50.64 5.94
CA PRO A 19 -44.18 50.34 4.55
C PRO A 19 -42.74 50.73 4.24
N ASN A 20 -41.73 49.92 4.62
CA ASN A 20 -40.54 49.61 3.79
C ASN A 20 -39.31 49.02 4.50
N ASP A 21 -39.15 49.02 5.83
CA ASP A 21 -37.82 48.72 6.37
C ASP A 21 -37.77 47.36 7.08
N TRP A 22 -37.19 46.39 6.38
CA TRP A 22 -36.65 45.19 7.01
C TRP A 22 -35.50 45.57 7.93
N GLN A 23 -35.48 44.98 9.12
CA GLN A 23 -34.50 45.28 10.15
C GLN A 23 -33.75 44.04 10.56
N PHE A 24 -32.49 44.24 10.92
CA PHE A 24 -31.57 43.20 11.30
C PHE A 24 -31.07 43.48 12.72
N TYR A 25 -31.31 42.57 13.65
CA TYR A 25 -30.59 42.55 14.92
C TYR A 25 -29.39 41.61 14.76
N ARG A 26 -28.20 42.21 14.73
CA ARG A 26 -26.95 41.47 14.86
C ARG A 26 -26.74 41.09 16.31
N ASN A 27 -26.43 39.84 16.57
CA ASN A 27 -26.03 39.38 17.89
C ASN A 27 -24.53 39.67 18.07
N ASP A 28 -24.17 40.64 18.92
CA ASP A 28 -22.77 41.01 19.16
C ASP A 28 -22.11 40.14 20.27
N GLY A 29 -22.65 38.94 20.53
CA GLY A 29 -22.23 38.03 21.58
C GLY A 29 -22.91 38.27 22.92
N THR A 30 -22.23 37.95 24.02
CA THR A 30 -22.77 38.10 25.39
C THR A 30 -22.05 39.18 26.19
N ASP A 31 -22.80 39.95 26.99
CA ASP A 31 -22.23 40.89 27.93
C ASP A 31 -21.47 40.19 29.07
N GLY A 32 -20.81 40.98 29.92
CA GLY A 32 -20.08 40.47 31.09
C GLY A 32 -20.95 39.76 32.15
N THR A 33 -22.27 39.65 31.93
CA THR A 33 -23.23 38.90 32.76
C THR A 33 -23.83 37.70 32.03
N GLY A 34 -23.40 37.42 30.79
CA GLY A 34 -23.84 36.28 29.99
C GLY A 34 -25.16 36.52 29.25
N ASN A 35 -25.67 37.77 29.22
CA ASN A 35 -26.86 38.10 28.45
C ASN A 35 -26.48 38.46 27.01
N PRO A 36 -27.21 37.98 25.99
CA PRO A 36 -26.92 38.33 24.61
C PRO A 36 -27.15 39.82 24.37
N THR A 37 -26.24 40.44 23.64
CA THR A 37 -26.29 41.85 23.25
C THR A 37 -26.61 41.95 21.77
N PHE A 38 -27.52 42.86 21.41
CA PHE A 38 -27.95 43.02 20.02
C PHE A 38 -27.81 44.46 19.55
N THR A 39 -27.30 44.63 18.33
CA THR A 39 -27.30 45.90 17.62
C THR A 39 -28.37 45.87 16.52
N LEU A 40 -29.27 46.87 16.54
CA LEU A 40 -30.24 47.06 15.47
C LEU A 40 -29.59 47.77 14.28
N LEU A 41 -29.67 47.15 13.11
CA LEU A 41 -29.20 47.67 11.83
C LEU A 41 -30.37 47.70 10.84
N ASP A 42 -30.45 48.79 10.08
CA ASP A 42 -31.34 48.96 8.93
C ASP A 42 -30.63 48.55 7.62
N LYS A 43 -31.39 48.35 6.54
CA LYS A 43 -30.88 48.05 5.19
C LYS A 43 -30.03 49.16 4.55
N GLU A 44 -29.95 50.34 5.16
CA GLU A 44 -29.08 51.42 4.70
C GLU A 44 -27.76 51.49 5.50
N ASP A 45 -27.69 50.79 6.64
CA ASP A 45 -26.52 50.80 7.52
C ASP A 45 -25.34 50.07 6.88
N ALA A 46 -24.14 50.60 7.09
CA ALA A 46 -22.92 50.13 6.42
C ALA A 46 -22.56 48.67 6.73
N ASP A 47 -22.84 48.25 7.96
CA ASP A 47 -22.50 46.92 8.48
C ASP A 47 -23.68 45.95 8.40
N SER A 48 -24.78 46.36 7.75
CA SER A 48 -25.96 45.53 7.58
C SER A 48 -25.73 44.48 6.48
N PRO A 49 -25.88 43.17 6.75
CA PRO A 49 -25.74 42.13 5.74
C PRO A 49 -26.83 42.20 4.67
N ILE A 50 -27.89 42.97 4.91
CA ILE A 50 -28.98 43.24 3.96
C ILE A 50 -28.84 44.59 3.25
N LYS A 51 -27.68 45.24 3.33
CA LYS A 51 -27.47 46.58 2.77
C LYS A 51 -27.74 46.65 1.27
N GLY A 52 -28.60 47.58 0.86
CA GLY A 52 -28.90 47.83 -0.55
C GLY A 52 -29.71 46.72 -1.24
N LEU A 53 -30.17 45.70 -0.49
CA LEU A 53 -31.10 44.71 -1.02
C LEU A 53 -32.50 45.31 -1.10
N ASN A 54 -33.10 45.24 -2.29
CA ASN A 54 -34.50 45.59 -2.47
C ASN A 54 -35.37 44.43 -1.99
N MET A 55 -35.81 44.50 -0.74
CA MET A 55 -36.60 43.44 -0.11
C MET A 55 -38.09 43.76 -0.19
N VAL A 56 -38.91 42.77 -0.56
CA VAL A 56 -40.36 42.95 -0.66
C VAL A 56 -40.96 43.19 0.73
N ASN A 57 -41.92 44.12 0.82
CA ASN A 57 -42.67 44.34 2.05
C ASN A 57 -43.53 43.11 2.39
N MET A 58 -43.37 42.55 3.59
CA MET A 58 -44.15 41.44 4.11
C MET A 58 -45.49 41.93 4.69
N SER A 59 -46.34 42.53 3.85
CA SER A 59 -47.72 42.83 4.27
C SER A 59 -48.60 41.58 4.37
N SER A 60 -48.16 40.47 3.77
CA SER A 60 -48.99 39.29 3.50
C SER A 60 -48.18 37.99 3.34
N GLN A 61 -46.89 37.97 3.67
CA GLN A 61 -46.03 36.78 3.61
C GLN A 61 -45.51 36.45 5.02
N ASN A 62 -45.28 35.18 5.32
CA ASN A 62 -44.79 34.73 6.62
C ASN A 62 -43.79 33.59 6.42
N TYR A 63 -42.58 33.75 6.99
CA TYR A 63 -41.56 32.71 7.03
C TYR A 63 -41.48 32.11 8.44
N ARG A 64 -41.25 30.81 8.50
CA ARG A 64 -40.89 30.08 9.73
C ARG A 64 -39.67 29.26 9.41
N VAL A 65 -38.70 29.30 10.30
CA VAL A 65 -37.53 28.41 10.26
C VAL A 65 -37.71 27.41 11.38
N GLY A 66 -37.49 26.14 11.09
CA GLY A 66 -37.64 25.05 12.03
C GLY A 66 -37.30 23.73 11.35
N ASP A 67 -36.98 22.73 12.14
CA ASP A 67 -36.76 21.35 11.69
C ASP A 67 -38.15 20.74 11.37
N PHE A 68 -38.61 20.88 10.11
CA PHE A 68 -39.98 20.53 9.72
C PHE A 68 -40.12 19.06 9.33
N ASP A 69 -39.03 18.38 8.99
CA ASP A 69 -39.01 16.94 8.69
C ASP A 69 -38.34 16.08 9.77
N GLY A 70 -37.72 16.69 10.78
CA GLY A 70 -37.15 16.01 11.94
C GLY A 70 -35.74 15.46 11.69
N ASP A 71 -35.03 15.95 10.68
CA ASP A 71 -33.68 15.51 10.33
C ASP A 71 -32.56 16.25 11.08
N GLY A 72 -32.92 17.29 11.84
CA GLY A 72 -32.05 18.06 12.71
C GLY A 72 -31.36 19.25 12.05
N ASP A 73 -31.60 19.52 10.77
CA ASP A 73 -31.24 20.77 10.11
C ASP A 73 -32.43 21.76 10.05
N LEU A 74 -32.18 23.02 9.68
CA LEU A 74 -33.19 24.08 9.75
C LEU A 74 -33.81 24.30 8.38
N ASP A 75 -35.06 23.86 8.22
CA ASP A 75 -35.87 24.12 7.04
C ASP A 75 -36.51 25.51 7.05
N MET A 76 -37.00 25.93 5.88
CA MET A 76 -37.78 27.16 5.74
C MET A 76 -39.19 26.90 5.22
N PHE A 77 -40.20 27.20 6.02
CA PHE A 77 -41.58 27.30 5.57
C PHE A 77 -41.90 28.74 5.15
N ALA A 78 -42.35 28.93 3.91
CA ALA A 78 -42.79 30.20 3.37
C ALA A 78 -44.28 30.15 3.04
N SER A 79 -45.06 31.14 3.48
CA SER A 79 -46.49 31.25 3.15
C SER A 79 -46.86 32.67 2.76
N SER A 80 -47.95 32.81 1.99
CA SER A 80 -48.54 34.11 1.69
C SER A 80 -50.05 34.09 1.76
N LEU A 81 -50.68 35.25 1.96
CA LEU A 81 -52.12 35.39 2.11
C LEU A 81 -52.84 34.83 0.88
N ASN A 82 -53.76 33.88 1.11
CA ASN A 82 -54.50 33.16 0.07
C ASN A 82 -53.65 32.27 -0.87
N VAL A 83 -52.43 31.90 -0.46
CA VAL A 83 -51.58 30.92 -1.18
C VAL A 83 -51.17 29.82 -0.21
N ALA A 84 -51.17 28.57 -0.68
CA ALA A 84 -50.65 27.46 0.11
C ALA A 84 -49.15 27.68 0.43
N GLY A 85 -48.75 27.40 1.67
CA GLY A 85 -47.35 27.50 2.05
C GLY A 85 -46.47 26.48 1.33
N SER A 86 -45.20 26.81 1.14
CA SER A 86 -44.16 25.94 0.60
C SER A 86 -43.10 25.70 1.67
N VAL A 87 -42.62 24.47 1.80
CA VAL A 87 -41.45 24.16 2.61
C VAL A 87 -40.25 24.01 1.69
N TYR A 88 -39.15 24.68 2.05
CA TYR A 88 -37.84 24.55 1.45
C TYR A 88 -37.00 23.74 2.41
N TRP A 89 -36.71 22.50 2.01
CA TRP A 89 -35.93 21.58 2.81
C TRP A 89 -34.46 21.98 2.76
N GLN A 90 -33.86 22.27 3.91
CA GLN A 90 -32.44 22.03 4.05
C GLN A 90 -32.32 20.49 4.15
N SER A 91 -31.28 19.90 3.56
CA SER A 91 -31.16 18.44 3.62
C SER A 91 -29.71 18.03 3.78
N GLY A 92 -28.96 18.85 4.51
CA GLY A 92 -27.55 18.67 4.80
C GLY A 92 -26.62 18.78 3.58
N SER A 93 -25.32 18.72 3.87
CA SER A 93 -24.27 18.61 2.85
C SER A 93 -24.08 17.17 2.38
N SER A 94 -23.61 16.97 1.15
CA SER A 94 -23.13 15.67 0.67
C SER A 94 -22.10 15.06 1.64
N PRO A 95 -22.05 13.72 1.80
CA PRO A 95 -21.00 13.05 2.58
C PRO A 95 -19.60 13.51 2.15
N LYS A 96 -18.65 13.49 3.07
CA LYS A 96 -17.24 13.85 2.82
C LYS A 96 -16.32 12.72 3.22
N LEU A 97 -15.30 12.46 2.41
CA LEU A 97 -14.21 11.57 2.80
C LEU A 97 -13.31 12.32 3.80
N ILE A 98 -13.18 11.78 5.01
CA ILE A 98 -12.34 12.34 6.08
C ILE A 98 -10.92 11.81 5.99
N SER A 99 -10.77 10.52 5.69
CA SER A 99 -9.46 9.89 5.57
C SER A 99 -9.52 8.63 4.71
N ALA A 100 -8.35 8.21 4.24
CA ALA A 100 -8.14 6.93 3.59
C ALA A 100 -6.87 6.26 4.12
N THR A 101 -6.84 4.93 4.06
CA THR A 101 -5.65 4.10 4.24
C THR A 101 -5.53 3.17 3.05
N PRO A 102 -4.49 3.24 2.20
CA PRO A 102 -3.39 4.20 2.27
C PRO A 102 -3.87 5.66 2.18
N ALA A 103 -3.19 6.55 2.90
CA ALA A 103 -3.43 7.98 2.78
C ALA A 103 -2.86 8.49 1.44
N ASP A 104 -3.24 9.69 1.03
CA ASP A 104 -2.66 10.34 -0.14
C ASP A 104 -1.13 10.46 -0.03
N ASP A 105 -0.45 10.30 -1.16
CA ASP A 105 1.00 10.25 -1.32
C ASP A 105 1.73 9.19 -0.47
N THR A 106 1.03 8.18 0.05
CA THR A 106 1.69 7.10 0.82
C THR A 106 2.62 6.29 -0.07
N LEU A 107 3.84 6.04 0.41
CA LEU A 107 4.83 5.19 -0.25
C LEU A 107 4.88 3.79 0.36
N ASN A 108 5.41 2.82 -0.40
CA ASN A 108 5.67 1.45 0.06
C ASN A 108 4.43 0.71 0.60
N VAL A 109 3.28 0.96 -0.01
CA VAL A 109 2.05 0.24 0.31
C VAL A 109 2.19 -1.22 -0.15
N SER A 110 1.84 -2.18 0.71
CA SER A 110 1.81 -3.58 0.27
C SER A 110 0.83 -3.74 -0.92
N PRO A 111 1.20 -4.42 -2.01
CA PRO A 111 0.31 -4.58 -3.16
C PRO A 111 -0.97 -5.37 -2.84
N GLY A 112 -0.98 -6.14 -1.75
CA GLY A 112 -2.19 -6.81 -1.22
C GLY A 112 -2.90 -6.02 -0.11
N ALA A 113 -2.53 -4.76 0.14
CA ALA A 113 -3.20 -3.93 1.12
C ALA A 113 -4.60 -3.53 0.65
N ASN A 114 -5.56 -3.58 1.57
CA ASN A 114 -6.88 -3.01 1.35
C ASN A 114 -6.82 -1.49 1.32
N ILE A 115 -7.76 -0.88 0.60
CA ILE A 115 -8.02 0.56 0.64
C ILE A 115 -9.21 0.80 1.56
N VAL A 116 -9.00 1.47 2.68
CA VAL A 116 -10.04 1.78 3.68
C VAL A 116 -10.39 3.25 3.59
N LEU A 117 -11.67 3.56 3.40
CA LEU A 117 -12.24 4.90 3.33
C LEU A 117 -13.03 5.18 4.61
N THR A 118 -12.85 6.37 5.19
CA THR A 118 -13.62 6.84 6.34
C THR A 118 -14.34 8.14 5.99
N PHE A 119 -15.66 8.15 6.13
CA PHE A 119 -16.53 9.29 5.84
C PHE A 119 -16.89 10.06 7.11
N ASP A 120 -17.37 11.30 6.94
CA ASP A 120 -17.85 12.17 8.02
C ASP A 120 -19.15 11.68 8.66
N ARG A 121 -19.88 10.81 7.95
CA ARG A 121 -21.16 10.24 8.36
C ARG A 121 -21.34 8.84 7.82
N SER A 122 -22.37 8.17 8.31
CA SER A 122 -22.75 6.85 7.81
C SER A 122 -23.21 6.92 6.34
N VAL A 123 -22.62 6.05 5.52
CA VAL A 123 -22.98 5.88 4.10
C VAL A 123 -23.18 4.40 3.78
N ASN A 124 -23.95 4.13 2.73
CA ASN A 124 -24.13 2.82 2.13
C ASN A 124 -23.62 2.84 0.68
N PRO A 125 -23.24 1.68 0.11
CA PRO A 125 -22.82 1.62 -1.27
C PRO A 125 -24.00 1.96 -2.20
N GLY A 126 -23.73 2.82 -3.18
CA GLY A 126 -24.70 3.24 -4.18
C GLY A 126 -24.45 2.58 -5.54
N SER A 127 -24.90 3.24 -6.61
CA SER A 127 -24.78 2.75 -7.99
C SER A 127 -23.47 3.13 -8.69
N GLY A 128 -22.59 3.87 -8.01
CA GLY A 128 -21.29 4.26 -8.54
C GLY A 128 -20.22 3.17 -8.45
N SER A 129 -18.98 3.56 -8.74
CA SER A 129 -17.81 2.67 -8.75
C SER A 129 -16.58 3.34 -8.15
N ILE A 130 -15.62 2.51 -7.74
CA ILE A 130 -14.27 2.87 -7.37
C ILE A 130 -13.36 2.41 -8.51
N GLN A 131 -12.44 3.26 -8.93
CA GLN A 131 -11.48 2.98 -10.00
C GLN A 131 -10.06 3.09 -9.45
N LEU A 132 -9.26 2.06 -9.68
CA LEU A 132 -7.82 2.08 -9.42
C LEU A 132 -7.11 2.32 -10.75
N VAL A 133 -6.47 3.47 -10.86
CA VAL A 133 -5.78 3.91 -12.07
C VAL A 133 -4.28 3.76 -11.86
N ARG A 134 -3.64 2.85 -12.60
CA ARG A 134 -2.18 2.74 -12.61
C ARG A 134 -1.59 3.91 -13.40
N LEU A 135 -0.74 4.71 -12.77
CA LEU A 135 -0.29 5.98 -13.33
C LEU A 135 0.79 5.83 -14.41
N SER A 136 1.48 4.69 -14.46
CA SER A 136 2.53 4.43 -15.45
C SER A 136 1.99 4.27 -16.88
N ASP A 137 0.82 3.66 -17.04
CA ASP A 137 0.23 3.30 -18.33
C ASP A 137 -1.24 3.74 -18.48
N GLY A 138 -1.85 4.27 -17.41
CA GLY A 138 -3.25 4.69 -17.40
C GLY A 138 -4.25 3.53 -17.32
N GLN A 139 -3.81 2.29 -17.05
CA GLN A 139 -4.71 1.14 -16.90
C GLN A 139 -5.67 1.34 -15.74
N VAL A 140 -6.94 0.95 -15.94
CA VAL A 140 -8.01 1.17 -14.97
C VAL A 140 -8.66 -0.15 -14.56
N THR A 141 -8.60 -0.46 -13.27
CA THR A 141 -9.42 -1.51 -12.65
C THR A 141 -10.67 -0.84 -12.06
N THR A 142 -11.86 -1.24 -12.49
CA THR A 142 -13.14 -0.70 -12.00
C THR A 142 -13.82 -1.70 -11.08
N ILE A 143 -14.22 -1.25 -9.89
CA ILE A 143 -14.90 -2.02 -8.85
C ILE A 143 -16.24 -1.32 -8.59
N ALA A 144 -17.36 -2.02 -8.77
CA ALA A 144 -18.67 -1.46 -8.44
C ALA A 144 -18.77 -1.26 -6.92
N ALA A 145 -19.33 -0.14 -6.45
CA ALA A 145 -19.44 0.10 -5.01
C ALA A 145 -20.28 -0.98 -4.30
N SER A 146 -21.25 -1.57 -5.01
CA SER A 146 -22.11 -2.65 -4.52
C SER A 146 -21.51 -4.06 -4.63
N SER A 147 -20.23 -4.20 -5.02
CA SER A 147 -19.61 -5.51 -5.22
C SER A 147 -19.08 -6.11 -3.92
N VAL A 148 -18.66 -7.38 -3.96
CA VAL A 148 -18.15 -8.10 -2.79
C VAL A 148 -16.76 -7.61 -2.34
N GLU A 149 -16.02 -7.01 -3.27
CA GLU A 149 -14.73 -6.35 -3.02
C GLU A 149 -14.90 -5.12 -2.10
N VAL A 150 -16.11 -4.57 -1.98
CA VAL A 150 -16.43 -3.44 -1.10
C VAL A 150 -17.22 -3.93 0.10
N SER A 151 -16.61 -3.86 1.28
CA SER A 151 -17.20 -4.35 2.53
C SER A 151 -17.03 -3.33 3.65
N GLY A 152 -17.96 -3.25 4.59
CA GLY A 152 -17.92 -2.25 5.65
C GLY A 152 -19.31 -1.90 6.13
N SER A 153 -19.39 -0.88 6.98
CA SER A 153 -20.64 -0.33 7.48
C SER A 153 -20.42 1.04 8.13
N GLY A 154 -21.52 1.79 8.30
CA GLY A 154 -21.48 3.10 8.92
C GLY A 154 -20.57 4.05 8.14
N THR A 155 -19.57 4.60 8.82
CA THR A 155 -18.62 5.57 8.27
C THR A 155 -17.42 4.93 7.57
N THR A 156 -17.18 3.62 7.71
CA THR A 156 -15.93 2.98 7.26
C THR A 156 -16.19 1.87 6.26
N TRP A 157 -15.52 1.97 5.11
CA TRP A 157 -15.63 1.03 4.00
C TRP A 157 -14.26 0.57 3.53
N THR A 158 -14.11 -0.73 3.31
CA THR A 158 -12.89 -1.41 2.86
C THR A 158 -13.08 -1.89 1.44
N ILE A 159 -12.13 -1.56 0.57
CA ILE A 159 -12.03 -1.99 -0.81
C ILE A 159 -10.86 -2.96 -0.89
N ASN A 160 -11.17 -4.22 -1.22
CA ASN A 160 -10.20 -5.28 -1.44
C ASN A 160 -10.33 -5.79 -2.88
N PRO A 161 -9.49 -5.31 -3.82
CA PRO A 161 -9.55 -5.73 -5.21
C PRO A 161 -9.42 -7.26 -5.36
N ALA A 162 -10.07 -7.83 -6.38
CA ALA A 162 -10.06 -9.28 -6.63
C ALA A 162 -8.65 -9.87 -6.91
N SER A 163 -7.67 -9.03 -7.22
CA SER A 163 -6.27 -9.39 -7.38
C SER A 163 -5.39 -8.32 -6.76
N ASN A 164 -4.24 -8.72 -6.20
CA ASN A 164 -3.26 -7.79 -5.68
C ASN A 164 -2.82 -6.80 -6.77
N LEU A 165 -2.46 -5.60 -6.33
CA LEU A 165 -1.90 -4.57 -7.18
C LEU A 165 -0.51 -4.96 -7.68
N ASP A 166 -0.06 -4.28 -8.73
CA ASP A 166 1.29 -4.47 -9.24
C ASP A 166 2.29 -3.91 -8.23
N GLN A 167 3.45 -4.54 -8.14
CA GLN A 167 4.56 -4.08 -7.32
C GLN A 167 5.28 -2.88 -7.95
N GLY A 168 5.79 -1.98 -7.11
CA GLY A 168 6.57 -0.80 -7.54
C GLY A 168 5.77 0.17 -8.43
N ALA A 169 4.44 0.14 -8.36
CA ALA A 169 3.56 0.90 -9.22
C ALA A 169 2.84 2.01 -8.44
N ALA A 170 2.62 3.14 -9.11
CA ALA A 170 1.83 4.24 -8.57
C ALA A 170 0.36 4.07 -8.98
N TYR A 171 -0.56 4.19 -8.02
CA TYR A 171 -1.99 4.08 -8.22
C TYR A 171 -2.71 5.34 -7.73
N ALA A 172 -3.69 5.79 -8.48
CA ALA A 172 -4.69 6.74 -8.01
C ALA A 172 -6.04 6.06 -7.79
N VAL A 173 -6.76 6.49 -6.76
CA VAL A 173 -8.12 6.05 -6.43
C VAL A 173 -9.09 7.13 -6.89
N ARG A 174 -9.88 6.82 -7.92
CA ARG A 174 -11.02 7.62 -8.32
C ARG A 174 -12.30 6.99 -7.79
N ILE A 175 -13.25 7.82 -7.40
CA ILE A 175 -14.54 7.37 -6.88
C ILE A 175 -15.59 8.12 -7.69
N SER A 176 -16.48 7.41 -8.38
CA SER A 176 -17.54 8.10 -9.12
C SER A 176 -18.54 8.75 -8.16
N PRO A 177 -19.22 9.82 -8.58
CA PRO A 177 -20.40 10.29 -7.87
C PRO A 177 -21.37 9.13 -7.60
N LYS A 178 -22.09 9.17 -6.48
CA LYS A 178 -23.05 8.13 -6.05
C LYS A 178 -22.45 6.75 -5.78
N ALA A 179 -21.13 6.60 -5.72
CA ALA A 179 -20.52 5.35 -5.23
C ALA A 179 -20.90 5.07 -3.78
N PHE A 180 -21.05 6.12 -2.97
CA PHE A 180 -21.59 6.03 -1.61
C PHE A 180 -22.71 7.05 -1.43
N VAL A 181 -23.73 6.69 -0.66
CA VAL A 181 -24.94 7.49 -0.41
C VAL A 181 -25.27 7.42 1.08
N SER A 182 -25.54 8.56 1.73
CA SER A 182 -25.99 8.58 3.12
C SER A 182 -27.43 8.09 3.28
N THR A 183 -27.86 7.87 4.52
CA THR A 183 -29.20 7.37 4.86
C THR A 183 -30.33 8.31 4.43
N ASP A 184 -30.05 9.61 4.35
CA ASP A 184 -30.93 10.68 3.84
C ASP A 184 -30.98 10.75 2.29
N GLY A 185 -30.23 9.90 1.59
CA GLY A 185 -30.19 9.85 0.13
C GLY A 185 -29.21 10.83 -0.53
N LYS A 186 -28.37 11.57 0.22
CA LYS A 186 -27.33 12.42 -0.37
C LYS A 186 -26.15 11.59 -0.89
N ALA A 187 -25.71 11.91 -2.10
CA ALA A 187 -24.62 11.20 -2.75
C ALA A 187 -23.27 11.80 -2.38
N TYR A 188 -22.27 10.96 -2.15
CA TYR A 188 -20.89 11.40 -2.20
C TYR A 188 -20.55 11.88 -3.61
N GLU A 189 -19.96 13.07 -3.71
CA GLU A 189 -19.57 13.68 -4.99
C GLU A 189 -18.45 12.91 -5.70
N GLY A 190 -17.66 12.14 -4.94
CA GLY A 190 -16.59 11.31 -5.50
C GLY A 190 -15.23 11.99 -5.58
N ILE A 191 -14.30 11.31 -6.25
CA ILE A 191 -12.94 11.75 -6.56
C ILE A 191 -12.72 11.52 -8.06
N ALA A 192 -12.58 12.60 -8.83
CA ALA A 192 -12.48 12.51 -10.29
C ALA A 192 -11.03 12.54 -10.83
N ASN A 193 -10.09 13.12 -10.08
CA ASN A 193 -8.71 13.33 -10.51
C ASN A 193 -7.76 12.24 -9.96
N ASN A 194 -6.51 12.23 -10.44
CA ASN A 194 -5.50 11.26 -10.03
C ASN A 194 -4.66 11.67 -8.81
N THR A 195 -4.91 12.84 -8.23
CA THR A 195 -4.00 13.48 -7.27
C THR A 195 -4.64 13.73 -5.91
N ALA A 196 -5.94 13.46 -5.75
CA ALA A 196 -6.64 13.67 -4.48
C ALA A 196 -6.55 12.45 -3.55
N LEU A 197 -6.32 11.26 -4.11
CA LEU A 197 -5.99 10.06 -3.35
C LEU A 197 -5.13 9.16 -4.24
N ASN A 198 -3.83 9.14 -3.95
CA ASN A 198 -2.86 8.35 -4.68
C ASN A 198 -1.82 7.73 -3.74
N PHE A 199 -1.18 6.65 -4.16
CA PHE A 199 -0.14 5.97 -3.38
C PHE A 199 0.76 5.12 -4.29
N ASN A 200 1.93 4.74 -3.76
CA ASN A 200 2.88 3.85 -4.42
C ASN A 200 2.93 2.51 -3.70
N THR A 201 2.80 1.43 -4.46
CA THR A 201 3.05 0.09 -3.95
C THR A 201 4.55 -0.15 -3.77
N SER A 202 4.93 -0.98 -2.79
CA SER A 202 6.32 -1.39 -2.59
C SER A 202 6.84 -2.12 -3.84
N SER A 203 8.09 -1.83 -4.23
CA SER A 203 8.81 -2.59 -5.26
C SER A 203 9.36 -3.89 -4.71
N VAL A 204 9.52 -4.90 -5.58
CA VAL A 204 10.28 -6.11 -5.25
C VAL A 204 11.70 -5.72 -4.84
N GLN A 205 12.13 -6.11 -3.65
CA GLN A 205 13.50 -5.98 -3.20
C GLN A 205 14.25 -7.27 -3.48
N ALA A 206 15.39 -7.16 -4.17
CA ALA A 206 16.21 -8.32 -4.44
C ALA A 206 16.87 -8.85 -3.15
N PRO A 207 17.10 -10.17 -3.05
CA PRO A 207 17.86 -10.76 -1.95
C PRO A 207 19.27 -10.16 -1.87
N VAL A 208 19.77 -9.96 -0.67
CA VAL A 208 21.14 -9.50 -0.43
C VAL A 208 21.97 -10.64 0.14
N ILE A 209 23.02 -11.04 -0.60
CA ILE A 209 24.05 -11.97 -0.13
C ILE A 209 25.16 -11.14 0.54
N SER A 210 25.44 -11.43 1.80
CA SER A 210 26.56 -10.82 2.55
C SER A 210 27.65 -11.84 2.84
N ASN A 211 28.89 -11.37 2.97
CA ASN A 211 30.07 -12.14 3.36
C ASN A 211 30.46 -13.34 2.48
N LEU A 212 29.96 -13.43 1.25
CA LEU A 212 30.40 -14.45 0.28
C LEU A 212 31.14 -13.85 -0.92
N ASN A 213 30.80 -12.61 -1.29
CA ASN A 213 31.44 -11.95 -2.43
C ASN A 213 32.87 -11.51 -2.08
N GLY A 214 33.83 -11.99 -2.86
CA GLY A 214 35.25 -11.73 -2.66
C GLY A 214 35.98 -12.84 -1.90
N ASP A 215 35.29 -13.89 -1.49
CA ASP A 215 35.93 -15.04 -0.86
C ASP A 215 36.93 -15.71 -1.80
N SER A 216 37.98 -16.27 -1.22
CA SER A 216 39.02 -17.00 -1.94
C SER A 216 39.38 -18.25 -1.17
N VAL A 217 39.21 -19.41 -1.81
CA VAL A 217 39.45 -20.73 -1.23
C VAL A 217 40.45 -21.51 -2.08
N THR A 218 41.00 -22.57 -1.49
CA THR A 218 41.92 -23.47 -2.18
C THR A 218 41.32 -24.86 -2.21
N PHE A 219 41.28 -25.45 -3.41
CA PHE A 219 41.10 -26.88 -3.58
C PHE A 219 42.47 -27.51 -3.81
N THR A 220 42.78 -28.53 -3.01
CA THR A 220 44.00 -29.33 -3.17
C THR A 220 43.63 -30.68 -3.72
N GLU A 221 44.38 -31.13 -4.71
CA GLU A 221 44.27 -32.48 -5.28
C GLU A 221 44.24 -33.57 -4.19
N GLY A 222 43.44 -34.61 -4.44
CA GLY A 222 43.22 -35.71 -3.51
C GLY A 222 42.31 -35.39 -2.32
N THR A 223 41.87 -34.14 -2.14
CA THR A 223 40.88 -33.80 -1.10
C THR A 223 39.43 -34.04 -1.58
N PRO A 224 38.47 -34.32 -0.68
CA PRO A 224 37.07 -34.54 -1.06
C PRO A 224 36.39 -33.33 -1.72
N GLY A 225 36.90 -32.12 -1.49
CA GLY A 225 36.34 -30.84 -1.92
C GLY A 225 36.70 -29.70 -0.95
N THR A 226 36.28 -28.50 -1.29
CA THR A 226 36.45 -27.29 -0.47
C THR A 226 35.14 -26.50 -0.42
N LEU A 227 34.80 -25.93 0.73
CA LEU A 227 33.66 -25.03 0.87
C LEU A 227 33.95 -23.72 0.13
N LEU A 228 32.91 -23.09 -0.41
CA LEU A 228 33.04 -21.81 -1.12
C LEU A 228 32.97 -20.61 -0.17
N ASP A 229 32.24 -20.74 0.94
CA ASP A 229 32.18 -19.73 1.99
C ASP A 229 33.44 -19.82 2.87
N ALA A 230 34.16 -18.72 3.01
CA ALA A 230 35.39 -18.66 3.79
C ALA A 230 35.51 -17.35 4.57
N GLY A 231 36.17 -17.44 5.74
CA GLY A 231 36.32 -16.28 6.61
C GLY A 231 35.06 -16.03 7.44
N SER A 232 34.22 -15.07 7.03
CA SER A 232 33.00 -14.73 7.77
C SER A 232 31.80 -15.42 7.15
N ASN A 233 30.98 -16.08 7.96
CA ASN A 233 29.84 -16.84 7.46
C ASN A 233 28.93 -16.02 6.52
N ALA A 234 28.70 -16.56 5.32
CA ALA A 234 27.73 -16.03 4.38
C ALA A 234 26.34 -15.89 5.01
N SER A 235 25.59 -14.86 4.61
CA SER A 235 24.17 -14.71 4.98
C SER A 235 23.34 -14.18 3.83
N VAL A 236 22.06 -14.49 3.86
CA VAL A 236 21.06 -13.96 2.94
C VAL A 236 19.98 -13.26 3.75
N THR A 237 19.62 -12.06 3.31
CA THR A 237 18.49 -11.29 3.83
C THR A 237 17.63 -10.82 2.68
N ASP A 238 16.34 -10.71 2.91
CA ASP A 238 15.39 -10.11 1.99
C ASP A 238 14.43 -9.24 2.80
N ALA A 239 14.15 -8.03 2.31
CA ALA A 239 13.41 -7.03 3.07
C ALA A 239 11.89 -7.18 2.92
N ASP A 240 11.41 -7.82 1.85
CA ASP A 240 9.98 -7.99 1.57
C ASP A 240 9.54 -9.46 1.50
N SER A 241 10.49 -10.39 1.44
CA SER A 241 10.22 -11.83 1.33
C SER A 241 10.57 -12.59 2.62
N LEU A 242 9.57 -13.24 3.24
CA LEU A 242 9.77 -14.08 4.45
C LEU A 242 10.44 -15.43 4.13
N ASN A 243 10.34 -15.88 2.88
CA ASN A 243 10.95 -17.09 2.34
C ASN A 243 11.18 -16.92 0.84
N PHE A 244 11.95 -17.84 0.24
CA PHE A 244 12.32 -17.82 -1.18
C PHE A 244 11.50 -18.83 -2.00
N ASN A 245 10.21 -19.02 -1.67
CA ASN A 245 9.36 -20.01 -2.35
C ASN A 245 9.24 -19.74 -3.86
N GLY A 246 9.53 -20.75 -4.69
CA GLY A 246 9.52 -20.58 -6.14
C GLY A 246 10.77 -19.88 -6.69
N GLY A 247 11.66 -19.41 -5.81
CA GLY A 247 12.98 -18.90 -6.13
C GLY A 247 14.02 -20.00 -6.32
N ASN A 248 15.28 -19.60 -6.47
CA ASN A 248 16.40 -20.54 -6.58
C ASN A 248 17.72 -19.96 -6.09
N VAL A 249 18.65 -20.85 -5.72
CA VAL A 249 20.08 -20.54 -5.67
C VAL A 249 20.73 -21.09 -6.93
N THR A 250 21.43 -20.25 -7.68
CA THR A 250 22.19 -20.68 -8.87
C THR A 250 23.67 -20.47 -8.64
N VAL A 251 24.46 -21.52 -8.90
CA VAL A 251 25.92 -21.55 -8.72
C VAL A 251 26.56 -21.94 -10.05
N THR A 252 27.41 -21.08 -10.59
CA THR A 252 28.04 -21.27 -11.92
C THR A 252 29.54 -21.05 -11.84
N ILE A 253 30.34 -21.82 -12.59
CA ILE A 253 31.77 -21.53 -12.78
C ILE A 253 31.94 -20.80 -14.11
N SER A 254 32.35 -19.53 -14.06
CA SER A 254 32.42 -18.67 -15.26
C SER A 254 33.61 -18.99 -16.18
N ASN A 255 34.69 -19.53 -15.64
CA ASN A 255 35.92 -19.90 -16.36
C ASN A 255 36.35 -21.35 -16.06
N GLY A 256 35.36 -22.24 -15.94
CA GLY A 256 35.53 -23.63 -15.53
C GLY A 256 36.16 -24.55 -16.59
N GLN A 257 36.52 -25.75 -16.14
CA GLN A 257 36.91 -26.91 -16.93
C GLN A 257 35.80 -27.95 -16.82
N ALA A 258 34.89 -27.97 -17.80
CA ALA A 258 33.64 -28.71 -17.72
C ALA A 258 33.79 -30.22 -17.42
N SER A 259 34.88 -30.85 -17.89
CA SER A 259 35.15 -32.28 -17.67
C SER A 259 35.73 -32.62 -16.30
N GLN A 260 36.17 -31.62 -15.53
CA GLN A 260 36.90 -31.79 -14.27
C GLN A 260 36.18 -31.14 -13.10
N ASP A 261 35.52 -30.00 -13.31
CA ASP A 261 34.95 -29.21 -12.24
C ASP A 261 33.56 -29.71 -11.82
N VAL A 262 33.34 -29.76 -10.51
CA VAL A 262 32.05 -30.12 -9.92
C VAL A 262 31.68 -29.14 -8.81
N LEU A 263 30.46 -28.61 -8.90
CA LEU A 263 29.77 -27.87 -7.86
C LEU A 263 28.80 -28.81 -7.13
N TRP A 264 28.78 -28.75 -5.80
CA TRP A 264 27.93 -29.63 -4.99
C TRP A 264 27.51 -28.96 -3.67
N ILE A 265 26.62 -29.61 -2.93
CA ILE A 265 26.15 -29.21 -1.59
C ILE A 265 26.77 -30.14 -0.54
N ASN A 266 27.70 -29.62 0.27
CA ASN A 266 28.27 -30.37 1.38
C ASN A 266 27.22 -30.60 2.48
N THR A 267 27.22 -31.79 3.08
CA THR A 267 26.33 -32.14 4.17
C THR A 267 27.07 -32.08 5.51
N ASP A 268 26.47 -31.47 6.53
CA ASP A 268 27.05 -31.34 7.87
C ASP A 268 26.15 -31.96 8.97
N GLY A 269 25.06 -32.60 8.56
CA GLY A 269 24.20 -33.41 9.42
C GLY A 269 22.72 -33.09 9.27
N ASN A 270 21.90 -33.63 10.17
CA ASN A 270 20.45 -33.39 10.20
C ASN A 270 20.01 -32.59 11.43
N GLY A 271 20.97 -32.05 12.20
CA GLY A 271 20.70 -31.26 13.40
C GLY A 271 20.14 -29.88 13.05
N ALA A 272 19.62 -29.16 14.06
CA ALA A 272 19.16 -27.79 13.85
C ALA A 272 20.29 -26.92 13.28
N GLY A 273 20.02 -26.22 12.18
CA GLY A 273 21.02 -25.40 11.48
C GLY A 273 21.88 -26.13 10.45
N SER A 274 21.80 -27.46 10.36
CA SER A 274 22.58 -28.27 9.44
C SER A 274 21.93 -28.39 8.05
N ILE A 275 22.76 -28.50 7.03
CA ILE A 275 22.37 -28.84 5.66
C ILE A 275 22.63 -30.32 5.39
N SER A 276 21.64 -30.98 4.79
CA SER A 276 21.79 -32.33 4.25
C SER A 276 21.08 -32.50 2.91
N THR A 277 21.35 -33.61 2.23
CA THR A 277 20.69 -33.98 0.98
C THR A 277 20.14 -35.40 1.07
N SER A 278 18.95 -35.63 0.54
CA SER A 278 18.32 -36.95 0.43
C SER A 278 17.84 -37.17 -1.00
N GLY A 279 18.57 -37.96 -1.79
CA GLY A 279 18.38 -37.96 -3.24
C GLY A 279 18.66 -36.57 -3.81
N ASN A 280 17.65 -35.97 -4.46
CA ASN A 280 17.74 -34.61 -4.98
C ASN A 280 17.19 -33.55 -4.02
N ASP A 281 16.62 -33.95 -2.88
CA ASP A 281 16.11 -33.01 -1.89
C ASP A 281 17.25 -32.37 -1.12
N VAL A 282 17.14 -31.07 -0.87
CA VAL A 282 18.01 -30.29 0.03
C VAL A 282 17.23 -30.01 1.31
N LEU A 283 17.83 -30.31 2.46
CA LEU A 283 17.19 -30.17 3.76
C LEU A 283 17.98 -29.21 4.65
N TYR A 284 17.26 -28.44 5.47
CA TYR A 284 17.82 -27.63 6.55
C TYR A 284 17.15 -28.02 7.87
N GLY A 285 17.94 -28.49 8.85
CA GLY A 285 17.38 -29.01 10.11
C GLY A 285 16.42 -30.19 9.94
N GLY A 286 16.60 -30.98 8.88
CA GLY A 286 15.72 -32.11 8.54
C GLY A 286 14.43 -31.73 7.78
N VAL A 287 14.23 -30.45 7.45
CA VAL A 287 13.09 -29.98 6.65
C VAL A 287 13.53 -29.76 5.21
N VAL A 288 12.80 -30.30 4.23
CA VAL A 288 13.10 -30.07 2.80
C VAL A 288 12.86 -28.60 2.45
N ILE A 289 13.90 -27.92 1.99
CA ILE A 289 13.86 -26.50 1.57
C ILE A 289 13.91 -26.33 0.06
N GLY A 290 14.20 -27.40 -0.68
CA GLY A 290 14.29 -27.34 -2.13
C GLY A 290 14.80 -28.63 -2.74
N THR A 291 15.03 -28.60 -4.05
CA THR A 291 15.68 -29.69 -4.80
C THR A 291 16.81 -29.13 -5.64
N TYR A 292 17.88 -29.91 -5.83
CA TYR A 292 19.02 -29.49 -6.65
C TYR A 292 19.17 -30.32 -7.93
N ALA A 293 19.75 -29.69 -8.95
CA ALA A 293 20.13 -30.32 -10.22
C ALA A 293 21.40 -29.67 -10.79
N GLY A 294 22.11 -30.39 -11.66
CA GLY A 294 23.29 -29.88 -12.36
C GLY A 294 24.56 -29.90 -11.50
N GLY A 295 25.45 -28.93 -11.71
CA GLY A 295 26.74 -28.80 -11.03
C GLY A 295 27.88 -29.63 -11.63
N THR A 296 27.66 -30.31 -12.75
CA THR A 296 28.67 -31.15 -13.43
C THR A 296 28.65 -30.89 -14.93
N LEU A 297 29.72 -31.28 -15.64
CA LEU A 297 29.81 -31.13 -17.10
C LEU A 297 29.66 -29.68 -17.57
N GLY A 298 30.09 -28.72 -16.75
CA GLY A 298 29.96 -27.29 -16.99
C GLY A 298 28.54 -26.73 -16.78
N ASN A 299 27.55 -27.55 -16.42
CA ASN A 299 26.21 -27.06 -16.10
C ASN A 299 26.19 -26.41 -14.71
N PRO A 300 25.46 -25.29 -14.52
CA PRO A 300 25.25 -24.70 -13.21
C PRO A 300 24.66 -25.70 -12.22
N LEU A 301 25.00 -25.57 -10.94
CA LEU A 301 24.25 -26.18 -9.85
C LEU A 301 23.08 -25.24 -9.52
N VAL A 302 21.86 -25.73 -9.70
CA VAL A 302 20.64 -24.97 -9.44
C VAL A 302 19.86 -25.66 -8.33
N ILE A 303 19.57 -24.92 -7.27
CA ILE A 303 18.71 -25.35 -6.16
C ILE A 303 17.39 -24.60 -6.25
N SER A 304 16.33 -25.29 -6.66
CA SER A 304 14.96 -24.77 -6.70
C SER A 304 14.36 -24.78 -5.29
N LEU A 305 13.93 -23.62 -4.80
CA LEU A 305 13.53 -23.41 -3.41
C LEU A 305 12.00 -23.50 -3.22
N ASN A 306 11.58 -23.97 -2.05
CA ASN A 306 10.17 -24.07 -1.66
C ASN A 306 9.83 -23.12 -0.48
N SER A 307 8.61 -23.21 0.06
CA SER A 307 8.14 -22.33 1.13
C SER A 307 8.82 -22.51 2.48
N ALA A 308 9.59 -23.58 2.69
CA ALA A 308 10.42 -23.77 3.88
C ALA A 308 11.81 -23.11 3.75
N ALA A 309 12.21 -22.64 2.56
CA ALA A 309 13.46 -21.92 2.36
C ALA A 309 13.38 -20.51 2.97
N THR A 310 13.62 -20.39 4.27
CA THR A 310 13.74 -19.10 4.98
C THR A 310 15.13 -18.47 4.77
N PRO A 311 15.32 -17.17 5.07
CA PRO A 311 16.64 -16.53 5.05
C PRO A 311 17.71 -17.29 5.84
N ALA A 312 17.35 -17.86 6.99
CA ALA A 312 18.27 -18.69 7.77
C ALA A 312 18.65 -19.99 7.05
N ALA A 313 17.68 -20.66 6.43
CA ALA A 313 17.91 -21.90 5.70
C ALA A 313 18.77 -21.71 4.45
N VAL A 314 18.48 -20.66 3.67
CA VAL A 314 19.29 -20.32 2.48
C VAL A 314 20.67 -19.84 2.88
N SER A 315 20.82 -19.10 4.00
CA SER A 315 22.14 -18.78 4.55
C SER A 315 22.93 -20.04 4.90
N GLY A 316 22.30 -21.04 5.54
CA GLY A 316 22.90 -22.36 5.76
C GLY A 316 23.32 -23.01 4.46
N LEU A 317 22.45 -23.03 3.45
CA LEU A 317 22.75 -23.61 2.14
C LEU A 317 23.98 -22.95 1.50
N LEU A 318 24.08 -21.61 1.51
CA LEU A 318 25.23 -20.89 0.93
C LEU A 318 26.56 -21.29 1.58
N ARG A 319 26.57 -21.46 2.91
CA ARG A 319 27.75 -21.88 3.69
C ARG A 319 28.19 -23.30 3.36
N ASN A 320 27.29 -24.11 2.82
CA ASN A 320 27.52 -25.51 2.47
C ASN A 320 27.75 -25.74 0.98
N LEU A 321 27.74 -24.70 0.14
CA LEU A 321 28.13 -24.83 -1.27
C LEU A 321 29.61 -25.16 -1.38
N SER A 322 29.95 -26.10 -2.26
CA SER A 322 31.30 -26.66 -2.37
C SER A 322 31.76 -26.80 -3.81
N TYR A 323 33.07 -26.70 -3.99
CA TYR A 323 33.77 -27.09 -5.22
C TYR A 323 34.58 -28.36 -4.98
N ARG A 324 34.64 -29.22 -5.99
CA ARG A 324 35.63 -30.30 -6.10
C ARG A 324 36.07 -30.49 -7.54
N ASN A 325 37.20 -31.16 -7.72
CA ASN A 325 37.70 -31.58 -9.02
C ASN A 325 37.64 -33.11 -9.13
N THR A 326 37.23 -33.64 -10.29
CA THR A 326 37.19 -35.08 -10.55
C THR A 326 38.47 -35.65 -11.14
N ASP A 327 39.37 -34.80 -11.62
CA ASP A 327 40.72 -35.20 -12.02
C ASP A 327 41.60 -35.23 -10.76
N LEU A 328 41.96 -36.44 -10.36
CA LEU A 328 42.69 -36.71 -9.11
C LEU A 328 44.18 -36.96 -9.33
N ASP A 329 44.64 -36.89 -10.58
CA ASP A 329 46.05 -37.12 -10.94
C ASP A 329 46.71 -35.87 -11.58
N ASN A 330 45.96 -35.11 -12.40
CA ASN A 330 46.49 -33.93 -13.10
C ASN A 330 45.42 -32.83 -13.29
N PRO A 331 44.86 -32.25 -12.21
CA PRO A 331 43.84 -31.22 -12.32
C PRO A 331 44.39 -29.97 -13.01
N ASN A 332 43.57 -29.35 -13.85
CA ASN A 332 43.93 -28.04 -14.41
C ASN A 332 44.00 -26.98 -13.30
N THR A 333 45.19 -26.41 -13.11
CA THR A 333 45.53 -25.51 -12.00
C THR A 333 45.12 -24.04 -12.20
N ALA A 334 44.43 -23.68 -13.29
CA ALA A 334 43.94 -22.31 -13.45
C ALA A 334 42.90 -21.98 -12.35
N ALA A 335 42.94 -20.77 -11.80
CA ALA A 335 41.94 -20.38 -10.80
C ALA A 335 40.53 -20.38 -11.41
N ARG A 336 39.54 -20.84 -10.65
CA ARG A 336 38.11 -20.78 -11.02
C ARG A 336 37.43 -19.59 -10.34
N THR A 337 36.46 -19.01 -11.01
CA THR A 337 35.57 -17.98 -10.47
C THR A 337 34.17 -18.55 -10.43
N VAL A 338 33.71 -18.87 -9.22
CA VAL A 338 32.37 -19.35 -8.94
C VAL A 338 31.46 -18.17 -8.65
N GLN A 339 30.33 -18.10 -9.34
CA GLN A 339 29.35 -17.03 -9.24
C GLN A 339 28.05 -17.60 -8.65
N ILE A 340 27.55 -16.94 -7.61
CA ILE A 340 26.36 -17.34 -6.86
C ILE A 340 25.32 -16.21 -6.91
N THR A 341 24.08 -16.58 -7.20
CA THR A 341 22.91 -15.68 -7.12
C THR A 341 21.78 -16.35 -6.37
N VAL A 342 20.98 -15.55 -5.66
CA VAL A 342 19.72 -16.00 -5.01
C VAL A 342 18.56 -15.23 -5.64
N ASN A 343 17.56 -15.97 -6.12
CA ASN A 343 16.27 -15.45 -6.57
C ASN A 343 15.20 -15.72 -5.49
N ASP A 344 14.34 -14.74 -5.22
CA ASP A 344 13.30 -14.80 -4.18
C ASP A 344 12.00 -15.48 -4.58
N GLY A 345 11.77 -15.73 -5.87
CA GLY A 345 10.48 -16.19 -6.39
C GLY A 345 9.39 -15.10 -6.41
N ALA A 346 9.68 -13.90 -5.92
CA ALA A 346 8.84 -12.71 -5.93
C ALA A 346 9.21 -11.72 -7.07
N GLY A 347 10.32 -11.97 -7.76
CA GLY A 347 10.77 -11.21 -8.94
C GLY A 347 12.14 -10.56 -8.76
N GLY A 348 12.76 -10.67 -7.59
CA GLY A 348 14.07 -10.15 -7.28
C GLY A 348 15.15 -11.21 -7.41
N THR A 349 16.35 -10.79 -7.81
CA THR A 349 17.54 -11.64 -7.84
C THR A 349 18.72 -10.85 -7.32
N SER A 350 19.48 -11.45 -6.42
CA SER A 350 20.63 -10.82 -5.79
C SER A 350 21.65 -10.33 -6.82
N SER A 351 22.47 -9.37 -6.40
CA SER A 351 23.76 -9.17 -7.07
C SER A 351 24.58 -10.46 -7.03
N VAL A 352 25.44 -10.66 -8.03
CA VAL A 352 26.32 -11.84 -8.10
C VAL A 352 27.35 -11.79 -6.98
N ALA A 353 27.40 -12.81 -6.15
CA ALA A 353 28.53 -13.06 -5.25
C ALA A 353 29.58 -13.91 -5.99
N SER A 354 30.81 -13.41 -6.07
CA SER A 354 31.91 -14.11 -6.74
C SER A 354 32.92 -14.65 -5.74
N VAL A 355 33.25 -15.94 -5.87
CA VAL A 355 34.24 -16.67 -5.06
C VAL A 355 35.37 -17.17 -5.98
N GLN A 356 36.62 -16.94 -5.59
CA GLN A 356 37.78 -17.49 -6.27
C GLN A 356 38.15 -18.86 -5.69
N VAL A 357 38.38 -19.85 -6.54
CA VAL A 357 38.90 -21.18 -6.16
C VAL A 357 40.26 -21.37 -6.81
N ASN A 358 41.30 -21.46 -5.99
CA ASN A 358 42.65 -21.77 -6.43
C ASN A 358 42.83 -23.29 -6.45
N VAL A 359 43.17 -23.86 -7.61
CA VAL A 359 43.35 -25.31 -7.79
C VAL A 359 44.84 -25.65 -7.67
N THR A 360 45.18 -26.45 -6.65
CA THR A 360 46.56 -26.85 -6.37
C THR A 360 46.74 -28.33 -6.64
N ALA A 361 47.60 -28.67 -7.60
CA ALA A 361 48.05 -30.04 -7.84
C ALA A 361 49.09 -30.48 -6.79
N VAL A 362 49.12 -31.77 -6.50
CA VAL A 362 50.04 -32.47 -5.61
C VAL A 362 50.94 -33.36 -6.47
N ASN A 363 52.23 -33.42 -6.13
CA ASN A 363 53.16 -34.27 -6.87
C ASN A 363 53.03 -35.74 -6.44
N ASP A 364 52.69 -36.62 -7.37
CA ASP A 364 52.60 -38.06 -7.12
C ASP A 364 53.96 -38.77 -7.02
N ALA A 365 53.96 -39.90 -6.31
CA ALA A 365 55.12 -40.78 -6.23
C ALA A 365 55.33 -41.52 -7.57
N PRO A 366 56.60 -41.70 -8.01
CA PRO A 366 56.96 -42.26 -9.31
C PRO A 366 56.65 -43.75 -9.50
#